data_AF-A0A8T4LFJ3-F1
#
_entry.id   AF-A0A8T4LFJ3-F1
#
_cell.length_a   1.000
_cell.length_b   1.000
_cell.length_c   1.000
_cell.angle_alpha   90.00
_cell.angle_beta   90.00
_cell.angle_gamma   90.00
#
_symmetry.space_group_name_H-M   'P 1'
#
loop_
_entity.id
_entity.type
_entity.pdbx_description
1 polymer ?
#
loop_
_entity_poly.entity_id
_entity_poly.type
_entity_poly.pdbx_seq_one_letter_code
_entity_poly.pdbx_strand_id
1 'polypeptide(L)'
;MATEVQITGVNFAPQVLKYMVFKGPRRIDVEVAIAKENRQKASVAGLMQFRLDALKSGYRPAIELAWGRWYDASNWVAYWDGKVKIGEDFEMPENPKMENGVLVLTEKQFDDLQGQTFSRKELEKACMNGRMTKNQVLKNPVWQAVVGNKELLQQYADAQFEKYDFKEAMSIGLARELNIPTQRALVLDDGVNLASVIDRFRYLDGSYARLVGVSQGLEARVVA
;
A
#
# COMPACT_ATOMS: atom_id res chain seq x y z
N MET A 1 14.64 -19.44 15.51
CA MET A 1 14.97 -18.15 16.15
C MET A 1 13.81 -17.20 15.90
N ALA A 2 13.09 -16.75 16.92
CA ALA A 2 12.03 -15.76 16.75
C ALA A 2 12.68 -14.47 16.23
N THR A 3 12.34 -14.05 15.01
CA THR A 3 12.88 -12.81 14.45
C THR A 3 12.00 -11.67 14.96
N GLU A 4 12.56 -10.82 15.80
CA GLU A 4 11.86 -9.71 16.46
C GLU A 4 11.39 -8.65 15.45
N VAL A 5 10.27 -7.99 15.73
CA VAL A 5 9.78 -6.85 14.95
C VAL A 5 10.68 -5.65 15.22
N GLN A 6 11.31 -5.13 14.17
CA GLN A 6 12.10 -3.90 14.23
C GLN A 6 11.18 -2.70 14.13
N ILE A 7 11.27 -1.78 15.10
CA ILE A 7 10.51 -0.53 15.15
C ILE A 7 11.46 0.63 14.93
N THR A 8 11.15 1.51 13.99
CA THR A 8 11.95 2.71 13.68
C THR A 8 11.04 3.94 13.68
N GLY A 9 11.22 4.82 14.67
CA GLY A 9 10.56 6.13 14.66
C GLY A 9 11.10 7.01 13.54
N VAL A 10 10.22 7.64 12.77
CA VAL A 10 10.62 8.58 11.72
C VAL A 10 10.50 10.01 12.25
N ASN A 11 11.63 10.59 12.64
CA ASN A 11 11.73 11.98 13.04
C ASN A 11 11.92 12.86 11.80
N PHE A 12 10.96 13.75 11.54
CA PHE A 12 11.07 14.76 10.47
C PHE A 12 11.71 16.06 10.98
N ALA A 13 11.70 16.27 12.30
CA ALA A 13 12.25 17.38 13.10
C ALA A 13 11.92 17.07 14.59
N PRO A 14 12.43 17.81 15.61
CA PRO A 14 12.12 17.49 17.01
C PRO A 14 10.69 17.92 17.35
N GLN A 15 9.74 16.98 17.26
CA GLN A 15 8.58 16.73 18.14
C GLN A 15 7.54 15.84 17.43
N VAL A 16 6.89 15.00 18.24
CA VAL A 16 5.85 13.97 17.96
C VAL A 16 6.10 13.13 16.69
N LEU A 17 6.47 11.86 16.91
CA LEU A 17 6.59 10.84 15.86
C LEU A 17 5.23 10.54 15.20
N LYS A 18 4.86 11.34 14.19
CA LYS A 18 3.67 11.11 13.36
C LYS A 18 3.69 9.71 12.73
N TYR A 19 4.87 9.25 12.32
CA TYR A 19 5.06 7.96 11.64
C TYR A 19 6.07 7.08 12.37
N MET A 20 5.79 5.78 12.42
CA MET A 20 6.72 4.73 12.83
C MET A 20 6.72 3.64 11.77
N VAL A 21 7.91 3.16 11.39
CA VAL A 21 8.08 2.03 10.48
C VAL A 21 8.26 0.76 11.29
N PHE A 22 7.46 -0.26 11.00
CA PHE A 22 7.52 -1.57 11.63
C PHE A 22 7.90 -2.61 10.58
N LYS A 23 8.94 -3.40 10.85
CA LYS A 23 9.45 -4.43 9.93
C LYS A 23 9.62 -5.75 10.67
N GLY A 24 9.06 -6.83 10.14
CA GLY A 24 9.12 -8.14 10.78
C GLY A 24 8.97 -9.28 9.78
N PRO A 25 9.27 -10.53 10.16
CA PRO A 25 9.21 -11.68 9.25
C PRO A 25 7.78 -12.03 8.82
N ARG A 26 6.80 -11.80 9.69
CA ARG A 26 5.39 -12.08 9.44
C ARG A 26 4.58 -10.80 9.53
N ARG A 27 3.65 -10.60 8.59
CA ARG A 27 2.76 -9.44 8.60
C ARG A 27 1.95 -9.35 9.90
N ILE A 28 1.37 -10.46 10.36
CA ILE A 28 0.56 -10.47 11.58
C ILE A 28 1.33 -9.98 12.82
N ASP A 29 2.61 -10.38 12.97
CA ASP A 29 3.44 -9.92 14.10
C ASP A 29 3.68 -8.40 14.04
N VAL A 30 3.84 -7.86 12.82
CA VAL A 30 3.98 -6.43 12.57
C VAL A 30 2.67 -5.68 12.86
N GLU A 31 1.53 -6.22 12.47
CA GLU A 31 0.21 -5.65 12.75
C GLU A 31 -0.08 -5.60 14.26
N VAL A 32 0.26 -6.67 14.99
CA VAL A 32 0.16 -6.71 16.46
C VAL A 32 1.06 -5.65 17.11
N ALA A 33 2.29 -5.46 16.61
CA ALA A 33 3.20 -4.44 17.12
C ALA A 33 2.65 -3.02 16.90
N ILE A 34 2.04 -2.75 15.74
CA ILE A 34 1.39 -1.46 15.45
C ILE A 34 0.25 -1.18 16.43
N ALA A 35 -0.59 -2.18 16.70
CA ALA A 35 -1.71 -2.05 17.64
C ALA A 35 -1.22 -1.75 19.07
N LYS A 36 -0.15 -2.41 19.53
CA LYS A 36 0.47 -2.15 20.85
C LYS A 36 0.98 -0.71 21.02
N GLU A 37 1.38 -0.08 19.92
CA GLU A 37 1.81 1.33 19.89
C GLU A 37 0.65 2.33 19.73
N ASN A 38 -0.61 1.88 19.76
CA ASN A 38 -1.81 2.70 19.56
C ASN A 38 -1.80 3.49 18.23
N ARG A 39 -1.36 2.82 17.15
CA ARG A 39 -1.24 3.41 15.81
C ARG A 39 -2.15 2.72 14.81
N GLN A 40 -2.48 3.44 13.74
CA GLN A 40 -3.21 2.91 12.59
C GLN A 40 -2.24 2.53 11.48
N LYS A 41 -2.52 1.44 10.77
CA LYS A 41 -1.75 1.02 9.59
C LYS A 41 -2.03 2.00 8.45
N ALA A 42 -0.98 2.53 7.83
CA ALA A 42 -1.13 3.44 6.71
C ALA A 42 -1.77 2.74 5.49
N SER A 43 -2.77 3.38 4.90
CA SER A 43 -3.27 3.08 3.56
C SER A 43 -2.27 3.53 2.50
N VAL A 44 -2.53 3.27 1.22
CA VAL A 44 -1.76 3.79 0.10
C VAL A 44 -1.74 5.33 0.15
N ALA A 45 -2.89 5.96 0.45
CA ALA A 45 -2.96 7.40 0.70
C ALA A 45 -2.05 7.83 1.87
N GLY A 46 -2.12 7.12 3.01
CA GLY A 46 -1.26 7.40 4.16
C GLY A 46 0.24 7.25 3.84
N LEU A 47 0.61 6.27 3.01
CA LEU A 47 1.99 6.06 2.56
C LEU A 47 2.44 7.15 1.57
N MET A 48 1.55 7.63 0.69
CA MET A 48 1.83 8.79 -0.17
C MET A 48 2.09 10.04 0.68
N GLN A 49 1.25 10.28 1.69
CA GLN A 49 1.44 11.41 2.61
C GLN A 49 2.74 11.28 3.41
N PHE A 50 3.07 10.09 3.91
CA PHE A 50 4.33 9.81 4.59
C PHE A 50 5.54 10.15 3.71
N ARG A 51 5.50 9.76 2.44
CA ARG A 51 6.52 10.10 1.44
C ARG A 51 6.59 11.62 1.20
N LEU A 52 5.47 12.30 1.01
CA LEU A 52 5.45 13.76 0.80
C LEU A 52 5.94 14.54 2.03
N ASP A 53 5.53 14.14 3.24
CA ASP A 53 6.00 14.75 4.49
C ASP A 53 7.52 14.59 4.65
N ALA A 54 8.07 13.44 4.24
CA ALA A 54 9.51 13.21 4.20
C ALA A 54 10.23 14.20 3.28
N LEU A 55 9.74 14.40 2.05
CA LEU A 55 10.33 15.37 1.12
C LEU A 55 10.27 16.78 1.70
N LYS A 56 9.10 17.18 2.21
CA LYS A 56 8.88 18.52 2.78
C LYS A 56 9.79 18.82 3.96
N SER A 57 10.16 17.79 4.74
CA SER A 57 11.07 17.97 5.88
C SER A 57 12.49 18.38 5.47
N GLY A 58 12.93 18.06 4.24
CA GLY A 58 14.33 18.22 3.82
C GLY A 58 15.33 17.33 4.57
N TYR A 59 14.87 16.49 5.51
CA TYR A 59 15.74 15.65 6.32
C TYR A 59 16.08 14.35 5.58
N ARG A 60 17.30 14.30 5.04
CA ARG A 60 17.76 13.21 4.17
C ARG A 60 17.52 11.80 4.72
N PRO A 61 17.78 11.48 6.01
CA PRO A 61 17.48 10.16 6.55
C PRO A 61 15.99 9.79 6.50
N ALA A 62 15.08 10.74 6.73
CA ALA A 62 13.64 10.50 6.60
C ALA A 62 13.23 10.29 5.13
N ILE A 63 13.81 11.06 4.21
CA ILE A 63 13.58 10.91 2.76
C ILE A 63 14.04 9.53 2.28
N GLU A 64 15.27 9.12 2.64
CA GLU A 64 15.84 7.83 2.26
C GLU A 64 15.02 6.66 2.82
N LEU A 65 14.53 6.78 4.05
CA LEU A 65 13.65 5.78 4.65
C LEU A 65 12.31 5.71 3.89
N ALA A 66 11.61 6.84 3.75
CA ALA A 66 10.26 6.88 3.19
C ALA A 66 10.20 6.56 1.70
N TRP A 67 11.18 7.03 0.93
CA TRP A 67 11.21 6.83 -0.52
C TRP A 67 12.02 5.62 -0.90
N GLY A 68 13.21 5.38 -0.33
CA GLY A 68 14.10 4.30 -0.78
C GLY A 68 13.68 2.87 -0.41
N ARG A 69 12.41 2.67 -0.03
CA ARG A 69 11.87 1.41 0.50
C ARG A 69 10.44 1.19 0.00
N TRP A 70 10.07 -0.08 -0.15
CA TRP A 70 8.68 -0.53 -0.32
C TRP A 70 7.95 -0.59 1.02
N TYR A 71 6.64 -0.40 1.01
CA TYR A 71 5.78 -0.49 2.20
C TYR A 71 4.49 -1.22 1.89
N ASP A 72 4.13 -2.17 2.75
CA ASP A 72 2.79 -2.75 2.71
C ASP A 72 1.77 -1.73 3.22
N ALA A 73 0.62 -1.67 2.57
CA ALA A 73 -0.51 -0.82 2.93
C ALA A 73 -1.57 -1.62 3.72
N SER A 74 -2.49 -0.89 4.35
CA SER A 74 -3.77 -1.44 4.84
C SER A 74 -4.77 -1.67 3.71
N ASN A 75 -4.58 -1.11 2.51
CA ASN A 75 -5.45 -1.47 1.38
C ASN A 75 -5.22 -2.91 0.94
N TRP A 76 -6.25 -3.49 0.33
CA TRP A 76 -6.20 -4.82 -0.23
C TRP A 76 -6.82 -4.91 -1.62
N VAL A 77 -6.48 -5.99 -2.30
CA VAL A 77 -7.12 -6.42 -3.54
C VAL A 77 -7.53 -7.88 -3.42
N ALA A 78 -8.72 -8.20 -3.90
CA ALA A 78 -9.25 -9.55 -3.96
C ALA A 78 -9.71 -9.91 -5.38
N TYR A 79 -9.63 -11.20 -5.72
CA TYR A 79 -9.99 -11.72 -7.04
C TYR A 79 -10.93 -12.93 -6.91
N TRP A 80 -12.01 -12.93 -7.68
CA TRP A 80 -12.88 -14.09 -7.85
C TRP A 80 -13.83 -13.92 -9.04
N ASP A 81 -13.98 -14.97 -9.84
CA ASP A 81 -14.90 -15.06 -10.98
C ASP A 81 -14.86 -13.84 -11.92
N GLY A 82 -13.65 -13.42 -12.31
CA GLY A 82 -13.42 -12.26 -13.18
C GLY A 82 -13.70 -10.90 -12.52
N LYS A 83 -14.02 -10.86 -11.22
CA LYS A 83 -14.20 -9.65 -10.41
C LYS A 83 -12.93 -9.34 -9.65
N VAL A 84 -12.64 -8.05 -9.54
CA VAL A 84 -11.57 -7.51 -8.72
C VAL A 84 -12.18 -6.55 -7.71
N LYS A 85 -12.01 -6.82 -6.42
CA LYS A 85 -12.43 -5.92 -5.34
C LYS A 85 -11.21 -5.25 -4.74
N ILE A 86 -11.31 -3.95 -4.48
CA ILE A 86 -10.28 -3.16 -3.80
C ILE A 86 -10.91 -2.44 -2.61
N GLY A 87 -10.29 -2.54 -1.45
CA GLY A 87 -10.79 -1.92 -0.23
C GLY A 87 -9.68 -1.56 0.75
N GLU A 88 -10.08 -1.25 1.98
CA GLU A 88 -9.21 -0.78 3.07
C GLU A 88 -9.26 -1.72 4.27
N ASP A 89 -8.44 -1.45 5.29
CA ASP A 89 -8.41 -2.20 6.55
C ASP A 89 -8.12 -3.70 6.40
N PHE A 90 -7.13 -4.04 5.57
CA PHE A 90 -6.60 -5.40 5.51
C PHE A 90 -6.06 -5.82 6.87
N GLU A 91 -6.54 -6.97 7.32
CA GLU A 91 -6.08 -7.65 8.52
C GLU A 91 -5.68 -9.07 8.15
N MET A 92 -4.51 -9.48 8.63
CA MET A 92 -4.08 -10.86 8.47
C MET A 92 -4.81 -11.73 9.51
N PRO A 93 -5.57 -12.76 9.08
CA PRO A 93 -6.18 -13.69 10.04
C PRO A 93 -5.11 -14.41 10.87
N GLU A 94 -5.46 -14.80 12.10
CA GLU A 94 -4.55 -15.50 13.01
C GLU A 94 -4.02 -16.83 12.42
N ASN A 95 -4.92 -17.57 11.76
CA ASN A 95 -4.63 -18.84 11.10
C ASN A 95 -4.99 -18.75 9.60
N PRO A 96 -4.18 -18.05 8.80
CA PRO A 96 -4.50 -17.77 7.42
C PRO A 96 -4.35 -19.05 6.58
N LYS A 97 -5.34 -19.36 5.76
CA LYS A 97 -5.18 -20.35 4.70
C LYS A 97 -4.48 -19.68 3.52
N MET A 98 -3.31 -20.20 3.16
CA MET A 98 -2.48 -19.62 2.11
C MET A 98 -2.35 -20.56 0.92
N GLU A 99 -2.33 -20.00 -0.30
CA GLU A 99 -1.96 -20.72 -1.51
C GLU A 99 -1.09 -19.79 -2.38
N ASN A 100 0.10 -20.21 -2.79
CA ASN A 100 1.04 -19.36 -3.56
C ASN A 100 1.24 -17.95 -2.95
N GLY A 101 1.31 -17.87 -1.61
CA GLY A 101 1.51 -16.64 -0.85
C GLY A 101 0.34 -15.66 -0.83
N VAL A 102 -0.88 -16.08 -1.21
CA VAL A 102 -2.11 -15.29 -1.03
C VAL A 102 -3.02 -15.87 0.02
N LEU A 103 -3.79 -14.99 0.65
CA LEU A 103 -4.87 -15.41 1.51
C LEU A 103 -5.98 -16.01 0.66
N VAL A 104 -6.35 -17.25 0.95
CA VAL A 104 -7.48 -17.94 0.35
C VAL A 104 -8.74 -17.56 1.12
N LEU A 105 -9.77 -17.16 0.38
CA LEU A 105 -11.08 -16.84 0.92
C LEU A 105 -12.09 -17.92 0.51
N THR A 106 -13.15 -18.06 1.28
CA THR A 106 -14.40 -18.67 0.80
C THR A 106 -15.13 -17.70 -0.13
N GLU A 107 -16.03 -18.20 -0.98
CA GLU A 107 -16.85 -17.35 -1.86
C GLU A 107 -17.67 -16.34 -1.05
N LYS A 108 -18.28 -16.81 0.06
CA LYS A 108 -18.99 -15.93 1.00
C LYS A 108 -18.10 -14.82 1.55
N GLN A 109 -16.89 -15.15 1.99
CA GLN A 109 -15.94 -14.14 2.48
C GLN A 109 -15.63 -13.11 1.39
N PHE A 110 -15.41 -13.54 0.15
CA PHE A 110 -15.18 -12.63 -0.97
C PHE A 110 -16.39 -11.72 -1.23
N ASP A 111 -17.61 -12.28 -1.22
CA ASP A 111 -18.84 -11.54 -1.46
C ASP A 111 -19.10 -10.50 -0.35
N ASP A 112 -18.80 -10.85 0.89
CA ASP A 112 -18.96 -9.99 2.07
C ASP A 112 -17.91 -8.85 2.12
N LEU A 113 -16.80 -8.94 1.38
CA LEU A 113 -15.80 -7.87 1.30
C LEU A 113 -16.42 -6.55 0.81
N GLN A 114 -16.22 -5.49 1.60
CA GLN A 114 -16.63 -4.12 1.29
C GLN A 114 -15.52 -3.38 0.54
N GLY A 115 -15.85 -2.78 -0.60
CA GLY A 115 -14.89 -2.04 -1.40
C GLY A 115 -15.37 -1.81 -2.81
N GLN A 116 -14.58 -1.10 -3.60
CA GLN A 116 -14.90 -0.86 -4.99
C GLN A 116 -14.70 -2.14 -5.80
N THR A 117 -15.72 -2.52 -6.56
CA THR A 117 -15.69 -3.69 -7.43
C THR A 117 -15.48 -3.27 -8.88
N PHE A 118 -14.58 -3.96 -9.55
CA PHE A 118 -14.27 -3.79 -10.97
C PHE A 118 -14.39 -5.15 -11.67
N SER A 119 -14.69 -5.14 -12.96
CA SER A 119 -14.40 -6.31 -13.79
C SER A 119 -12.92 -6.34 -14.16
N ARG A 120 -12.38 -7.55 -14.30
CA ARG A 120 -10.99 -7.75 -14.76
C ARG A 120 -10.74 -7.09 -16.11
N LYS A 121 -11.72 -7.18 -17.02
CA LYS A 121 -11.66 -6.61 -18.38
C LYS A 121 -11.60 -5.09 -18.38
N GLU A 122 -12.28 -4.42 -17.45
CA GLU A 122 -12.19 -2.96 -17.30
C GLU A 122 -10.79 -2.56 -16.84
N LEU A 123 -10.24 -3.28 -15.86
CA LEU A 123 -8.90 -2.98 -15.37
C LEU A 123 -7.85 -3.24 -16.44
N GLU A 124 -7.89 -4.34 -17.17
CA GLU A 124 -6.92 -4.63 -18.25
C GLU A 124 -6.81 -3.52 -19.30
N LYS A 125 -7.90 -2.78 -19.57
CA LYS A 125 -7.90 -1.63 -20.48
C LYS A 125 -7.29 -0.36 -19.87
N ALA A 126 -7.13 -0.29 -18.56
CA ALA A 126 -6.67 0.89 -17.83
C ALA A 126 -5.13 1.00 -17.70
N CYS A 127 -4.37 0.47 -18.67
CA CYS A 127 -2.89 0.47 -18.67
C CYS A 127 -2.28 -0.26 -17.46
N MET A 128 -2.76 -1.48 -17.20
CA MET A 128 -2.26 -2.32 -16.12
C MET A 128 -0.97 -3.04 -16.52
N ASN A 129 -0.06 -3.23 -15.56
CA ASN A 129 1.27 -3.85 -15.72
C ASN A 129 2.24 -3.09 -16.65
N GLY A 130 2.01 -1.79 -16.86
CA GLY A 130 2.90 -0.90 -17.58
C GLY A 130 3.19 0.38 -16.79
N ARG A 131 4.23 1.11 -17.18
CA ARG A 131 4.45 2.46 -16.68
C ARG A 131 3.42 3.39 -17.32
N MET A 132 2.89 4.31 -16.53
CA MET A 132 1.87 5.27 -16.94
C MET A 132 2.43 6.67 -16.94
N THR A 133 1.98 7.49 -17.89
CA THR A 133 2.13 8.95 -17.85
C THR A 133 1.32 9.54 -16.70
N LYS A 134 1.68 10.76 -16.29
CA LYS A 134 0.99 11.47 -15.20
C LYS A 134 -0.51 11.60 -15.45
N ASN A 135 -0.92 11.98 -16.67
CA ASN A 135 -2.33 12.07 -17.03
C ASN A 135 -3.07 10.72 -16.97
N GLN A 136 -2.39 9.61 -17.30
CA GLN A 136 -2.96 8.27 -17.14
C GLN A 136 -3.12 7.90 -15.66
N VAL A 137 -2.12 8.19 -14.82
CA VAL A 137 -2.19 7.95 -13.36
C VAL A 137 -3.41 8.64 -12.74
N LEU A 138 -3.59 9.93 -13.03
CA LEU A 138 -4.67 10.74 -12.44
C LEU A 138 -6.07 10.29 -12.86
N LYS A 139 -6.17 9.57 -13.99
CA LYS A 139 -7.42 9.02 -14.54
C LYS A 139 -7.57 7.52 -14.29
N ASN A 140 -6.58 6.87 -13.70
CA ASN A 140 -6.61 5.43 -13.51
C ASN A 140 -7.59 5.08 -12.35
N PRO A 141 -8.56 4.18 -12.59
CA PRO A 141 -9.60 3.87 -11.61
C PRO A 141 -9.07 3.24 -10.32
N VAL A 142 -7.98 2.47 -10.39
CA VAL A 142 -7.38 1.85 -9.20
C VAL A 142 -6.65 2.88 -8.36
N TRP A 143 -5.85 3.77 -8.98
CA TRP A 143 -5.22 4.88 -8.24
C TRP A 143 -6.25 5.77 -7.57
N GLN A 144 -7.37 6.07 -8.25
CA GLN A 144 -8.46 6.83 -7.65
C GLN A 144 -9.11 6.09 -6.48
N ALA A 145 -9.33 4.77 -6.61
CA ALA A 145 -9.96 3.96 -5.57
C ALA A 145 -9.12 3.86 -4.29
N VAL A 146 -7.80 3.61 -4.42
CA VAL A 146 -6.92 3.40 -3.25
C VAL A 146 -6.47 4.70 -2.58
N VAL A 147 -6.57 5.84 -3.28
CA VAL A 147 -6.18 7.13 -2.71
C VAL A 147 -7.39 7.89 -2.18
N GLY A 148 -8.55 7.81 -2.84
CA GLY A 148 -9.78 8.51 -2.44
C GLY A 148 -9.71 10.04 -2.49
N ASN A 149 -8.51 10.62 -2.66
CA ASN A 149 -8.23 12.05 -2.65
C ASN A 149 -7.44 12.45 -3.92
N LYS A 150 -8.10 13.18 -4.81
CA LYS A 150 -7.51 13.61 -6.10
C LYS A 150 -6.33 14.56 -5.93
N GLU A 151 -6.38 15.44 -4.93
CA GLU A 151 -5.30 16.40 -4.69
C GLU A 151 -4.05 15.68 -4.17
N LEU A 152 -4.21 14.74 -3.24
CA LEU A 152 -3.10 13.92 -2.76
C LEU A 152 -2.46 13.10 -3.89
N LEU A 153 -3.29 12.46 -4.73
CA LEU A 153 -2.79 11.73 -5.89
C LEU A 153 -2.03 12.65 -6.86
N GLN A 154 -2.52 13.88 -7.06
CA GLN A 154 -1.86 14.89 -7.88
C GLN A 154 -0.49 15.28 -7.32
N GLN A 155 -0.43 15.71 -6.05
CA GLN A 155 0.82 16.11 -5.39
C GLN A 155 1.83 14.96 -5.39
N TYR A 156 1.38 13.74 -5.12
CA TYR A 156 2.23 12.56 -5.11
C TYR A 156 2.76 12.21 -6.51
N ALA A 157 1.91 12.29 -7.54
CA ALA A 157 2.33 12.10 -8.92
C ALA A 157 3.33 13.17 -9.34
N ASP A 158 3.14 14.44 -8.96
CA ASP A 158 4.08 15.52 -9.26
C ASP A 158 5.46 15.20 -8.71
N ALA A 159 5.53 14.87 -7.42
CA ALA A 159 6.77 14.51 -6.76
C ALA A 159 7.45 13.28 -7.40
N GLN A 160 6.69 12.25 -7.80
CA GLN A 160 7.28 11.07 -8.42
C GLN A 160 7.86 11.34 -9.81
N PHE A 161 7.16 12.13 -10.63
CA PHE A 161 7.60 12.43 -11.98
C PHE A 161 8.78 13.40 -11.97
N GLU A 162 8.84 14.34 -11.02
CA GLU A 162 9.99 15.23 -10.82
C GLU A 162 11.22 14.47 -10.34
N LYS A 163 11.07 13.57 -9.35
CA LYS A 163 12.20 12.84 -8.76
C LYS A 163 13.00 12.04 -9.78
N TYR A 164 12.33 11.53 -10.80
CA TYR A 164 12.90 10.55 -11.71
C TYR A 164 13.04 11.06 -13.16
N ASP A 165 12.60 12.29 -13.46
CA ASP A 165 12.60 12.90 -14.80
C ASP A 165 12.06 11.96 -15.90
N PHE A 166 11.09 11.11 -15.54
CA PHE A 166 10.48 10.18 -16.49
C PHE A 166 9.18 10.70 -17.01
N LYS A 167 8.96 10.42 -18.29
CA LYS A 167 7.64 10.56 -18.93
C LYS A 167 6.62 9.55 -18.35
N GLU A 168 7.08 8.49 -17.71
CA GLU A 168 6.27 7.44 -17.10
C GLU A 168 6.93 6.90 -15.82
N ALA A 169 6.31 7.11 -14.65
CA ALA A 169 6.94 6.87 -13.34
C ALA A 169 6.06 6.12 -12.32
N MET A 170 4.85 5.69 -12.70
CA MET A 170 3.96 4.96 -11.80
C MET A 170 3.26 3.82 -12.55
N SER A 171 2.95 2.74 -11.85
CA SER A 171 2.37 1.53 -12.45
C SER A 171 1.49 0.78 -11.45
N ILE A 172 0.65 -0.12 -11.97
CA ILE A 172 -0.18 -1.00 -11.14
C ILE A 172 0.01 -2.42 -11.66
N GLY A 173 0.46 -3.32 -10.80
CA GLY A 173 0.59 -4.74 -11.06
C GLY A 173 -0.52 -5.51 -10.37
N LEU A 174 -1.46 -6.07 -11.13
CA LEU A 174 -2.46 -7.00 -10.57
C LEU A 174 -1.98 -8.44 -10.71
N ALA A 175 -2.30 -9.25 -9.71
CA ALA A 175 -2.04 -10.67 -9.72
C ALA A 175 -2.86 -11.36 -10.82
N ARG A 176 -2.40 -12.53 -11.25
CA ARG A 176 -3.25 -13.46 -11.98
C ARG A 176 -4.31 -14.00 -11.01
N GLU A 177 -5.53 -14.09 -11.48
CA GLU A 177 -6.62 -14.73 -10.76
C GLU A 177 -6.42 -16.25 -10.69
N LEU A 178 -6.74 -16.85 -9.54
CA LEU A 178 -6.72 -18.29 -9.32
C LEU A 178 -8.14 -18.85 -9.44
N ASN A 179 -8.28 -20.17 -9.55
CA ASN A 179 -9.59 -20.85 -9.54
C ASN A 179 -10.20 -20.95 -8.12
N ILE A 180 -9.80 -20.05 -7.22
CA ILE A 180 -10.29 -19.91 -5.85
C ILE A 180 -10.33 -18.41 -5.48
N PRO A 181 -11.25 -17.96 -4.63
CA PRO A 181 -11.27 -16.58 -4.15
C PRO A 181 -10.00 -16.26 -3.36
N THR A 182 -9.37 -15.13 -3.65
CA THR A 182 -8.09 -14.76 -3.02
C THR A 182 -8.03 -13.29 -2.64
N GLN A 183 -7.20 -12.95 -1.65
CA GLN A 183 -6.94 -11.58 -1.20
C GLN A 183 -5.44 -11.35 -0.93
N ARG A 184 -4.98 -10.13 -1.22
CA ARG A 184 -3.63 -9.64 -0.92
C ARG A 184 -3.72 -8.24 -0.34
N ALA A 185 -2.83 -7.93 0.60
CA ALA A 185 -2.51 -6.55 0.90
C ALA A 185 -1.79 -5.90 -0.28
N LEU A 186 -2.08 -4.62 -0.52
CA LEU A 186 -1.35 -3.82 -1.50
C LEU A 186 -0.01 -3.37 -0.93
N VAL A 187 0.92 -3.08 -1.83
CA VAL A 187 2.23 -2.51 -1.50
C VAL A 187 2.41 -1.24 -2.28
N LEU A 188 2.94 -0.20 -1.66
CA LEU A 188 3.52 0.93 -2.37
C LEU A 188 5.04 0.70 -2.46
N ASP A 189 5.50 0.24 -3.60
CA ASP A 189 6.93 0.07 -3.88
C ASP A 189 7.55 1.41 -4.37
N ASP A 190 8.86 1.58 -4.28
CA ASP A 190 9.63 2.57 -5.06
C ASP A 190 10.24 1.94 -6.34
N GLY A 191 10.06 0.63 -6.51
CA GLY A 191 10.65 -0.16 -7.58
C GLY A 191 12.16 -0.27 -7.40
N VAL A 192 12.75 -1.40 -7.79
CA VAL A 192 14.19 -1.45 -8.00
C VAL A 192 14.46 -0.64 -9.27
N ASN A 193 14.56 0.68 -9.09
CA ASN A 193 14.64 1.72 -10.11
C ASN A 193 13.29 2.00 -10.83
N LEU A 194 12.61 3.06 -10.38
CA LEU A 194 11.87 4.04 -11.21
C LEU A 194 10.34 3.94 -11.29
N ALA A 195 9.65 3.27 -10.36
CA ALA A 195 8.18 3.40 -10.32
C ALA A 195 7.52 3.18 -8.96
N SER A 196 6.54 4.01 -8.62
CA SER A 196 5.54 3.62 -7.61
C SER A 196 4.68 2.50 -8.19
N VAL A 197 4.79 1.30 -7.62
CA VAL A 197 4.02 0.12 -8.03
C VAL A 197 3.05 -0.23 -6.92
N ILE A 198 1.77 -0.36 -7.26
CA ILE A 198 0.85 -1.20 -6.49
C ILE A 198 1.08 -2.63 -6.94
N ASP A 199 1.85 -3.41 -6.19
CA ASP A 199 2.41 -4.67 -6.69
C ASP A 199 1.71 -5.95 -6.17
N ARG A 200 1.79 -7.00 -7.00
CA ARG A 200 1.25 -8.36 -6.84
C ARG A 200 2.21 -9.36 -6.19
N PHE A 201 3.49 -9.05 -6.04
CA PHE A 201 4.52 -10.05 -5.70
C PHE A 201 4.76 -10.28 -4.21
N ARG A 202 3.92 -9.73 -3.31
CA ARG A 202 4.02 -10.10 -1.91
C ARG A 202 3.43 -11.47 -1.65
N TYR A 203 4.32 -12.39 -1.30
CA TYR A 203 3.97 -13.57 -0.52
C TYR A 203 3.77 -13.12 0.92
N LEU A 204 2.54 -13.21 1.44
CA LEU A 204 2.22 -12.76 2.81
C LEU A 204 2.93 -13.61 3.89
N ASP A 205 3.51 -14.75 3.48
CA ASP A 205 4.20 -15.76 4.29
C ASP A 205 5.67 -15.96 3.92
N GLY A 206 6.09 -15.54 2.72
CA GLY A 206 7.44 -15.76 2.19
C GLY A 206 8.37 -14.56 2.22
N SER A 207 7.96 -13.43 2.82
CA SER A 207 8.73 -12.18 2.80
C SER A 207 8.53 -11.36 4.06
N TYR A 208 9.57 -10.62 4.47
CA TYR A 208 9.43 -9.62 5.54
C TYR A 208 8.29 -8.66 5.24
N ALA A 209 7.45 -8.35 6.22
CA ALA A 209 6.50 -7.24 6.20
C ALA A 209 7.20 -5.91 6.55
N ARG A 210 6.74 -4.80 5.97
CA ARG A 210 7.13 -3.43 6.34
C ARG A 210 5.90 -2.53 6.27
N LEU A 211 5.35 -2.18 7.43
CA LEU A 211 4.18 -1.31 7.53
C LEU A 211 4.58 0.02 8.17
N VAL A 212 3.79 1.07 7.90
CA VAL A 212 3.89 2.35 8.58
C VAL A 212 2.71 2.49 9.55
N GLY A 213 2.99 2.72 10.82
CA GLY A 213 2.01 3.09 11.82
C GLY A 213 1.90 4.61 11.97
N VAL A 214 0.71 5.15 11.80
CA VAL A 214 0.38 6.57 11.93
C VAL A 214 -0.27 6.81 13.30
N SER A 215 0.15 7.85 14.01
CA SER A 215 -0.47 8.23 15.30
C SER A 215 -1.92 8.69 15.09
N GLN A 216 -2.86 8.20 15.91
CA GLN A 216 -4.26 8.65 15.88
C GLN A 216 -4.36 10.17 16.10
N GLY A 217 -5.25 10.85 15.35
CA GLY A 217 -5.57 12.28 15.53
C GLY A 217 -5.20 13.23 14.39
N LEU A 218 -4.63 12.75 13.27
CA LEU A 218 -4.30 13.58 12.11
C LEU A 218 -5.19 13.36 10.87
N GLU A 219 -5.96 12.29 10.81
CA GLU A 219 -6.90 12.03 9.69
C GLU A 219 -8.27 12.72 9.88
N ALA A 220 -8.66 13.07 11.11
CA ALA A 220 -9.94 13.73 11.41
C ALA A 220 -10.01 15.21 10.99
N ARG A 221 -9.06 15.73 10.18
CA ARG A 221 -9.01 17.14 9.75
C ARG A 221 -9.06 17.39 8.25
N VAL A 222 -9.32 16.36 7.42
CA VAL A 222 -9.51 16.54 5.97
C VAL A 222 -10.95 16.23 5.53
N VAL A 223 -11.91 16.42 6.44
CA VAL A 223 -13.32 16.55 6.10
C VAL A 223 -13.80 17.87 6.71
N ALA A 224 -13.66 18.94 5.93
CA ALA A 224 -14.37 20.21 6.11
C ALA A 224 -14.97 20.58 4.76
#